data_AF-A0A9N9LFB8-F1
#
_entry.id   AF-A0A9N9LFB8-F1
#
_cell.length_a   1.000
_cell.length_b   1.000
_cell.length_c   1.000
_cell.angle_alpha   90.00
_cell.angle_beta   90.00
_cell.angle_gamma   90.00
#
_symmetry.space_group_name_H-M   'P 1'
#
loop_
_entity.id
_entity.type
_entity.pdbx_description
1 polymer ?
#
loop_
_entity_poly.entity_id
_entity_poly.type
_entity_poly.pdbx_seq_one_letter_code
_entity_poly.pdbx_strand_id
1 'polypeptide(L)'
;MASSNDDQDASLLISTLTNEATRRYGTGSISPSVYDSAWVSMVSRTTSSGTHWLFPECLQYILDTQSPDGGWTSYASQVDGIINTAAALLALGCHDTADLCERNSALYSTIQSRILVAQRTLDFQLQKWDVNACDHVGFEVLVPALLSFLEAKIGVQFAFPGKESLLKLNADKLLGFTPEMMYGESQITALHTLEAFVGSIDFDKVAHHRVNGAILGSPAATAAYFMNCTVWDNESEAYLWLGVYKGGEV
;
A
#
# COMPACT_ATOMS: atom_id res chain seq x y z
N MET A 1 49.92 -12.99 16.80
CA MET A 1 48.74 -13.89 16.74
C MET A 1 47.40 -13.14 16.69
N ALA A 2 47.36 -11.81 16.43
CA ALA A 2 46.11 -11.06 16.32
C ALA A 2 45.64 -10.84 14.86
N SER A 3 46.52 -10.98 13.84
CA SER A 3 46.14 -10.66 12.45
C SER A 3 45.38 -11.75 11.69
N SER A 4 45.34 -12.99 12.19
CA SER A 4 44.68 -14.09 11.46
C SER A 4 43.16 -14.13 11.66
N ASN A 5 42.66 -13.49 12.72
CA ASN A 5 41.23 -13.45 13.05
C ASN A 5 40.52 -12.37 12.23
N ASP A 6 41.16 -11.21 12.08
CA ASP A 6 40.63 -10.08 11.29
C ASP A 6 40.50 -10.44 9.79
N ASP A 7 41.46 -11.19 9.23
CA ASP A 7 41.40 -11.65 7.83
C ASP A 7 40.29 -12.70 7.60
N GLN A 8 40.00 -13.52 8.61
CA GLN A 8 38.88 -14.48 8.56
C GLN A 8 37.53 -13.78 8.67
N ASP A 9 37.40 -12.81 9.58
CA ASP A 9 36.17 -12.04 9.76
C ASP A 9 35.88 -11.16 8.52
N ALA A 10 36.91 -10.55 7.92
CA ALA A 10 36.79 -9.81 6.67
C ALA A 10 36.36 -10.71 5.50
N SER A 11 36.92 -11.91 5.40
CA SER A 11 36.53 -12.89 4.37
C SER A 11 35.10 -13.39 4.57
N LEU A 12 34.66 -13.57 5.82
CA LEU A 12 33.29 -13.94 6.16
C LEU A 12 32.31 -12.81 5.80
N LEU A 13 32.67 -11.56 6.08
CA LEU A 13 31.86 -10.40 5.73
C LEU A 13 31.76 -10.23 4.21
N ILE A 14 32.88 -10.36 3.48
CA ILE A 14 32.90 -10.26 2.02
C ILE A 14 32.09 -11.39 1.39
N SER A 15 32.22 -12.63 1.86
CA SER A 15 31.41 -13.74 1.36
C SER A 15 29.93 -13.57 1.67
N THR A 16 29.57 -13.07 2.85
CA THR A 16 28.19 -12.73 3.22
C THR A 16 27.65 -11.64 2.31
N LEU A 17 28.36 -10.51 2.16
CA LEU A 17 27.97 -9.40 1.28
C LEU A 17 27.89 -9.81 -0.19
N THR A 18 28.77 -10.70 -0.66
CA THR A 18 28.75 -11.21 -2.05
C THR A 18 27.59 -12.15 -2.29
N ASN A 19 27.29 -13.05 -1.34
CA ASN A 19 26.11 -13.93 -1.40
C ASN A 19 24.80 -13.13 -1.31
N GLU A 20 24.80 -12.07 -0.52
CA GLU A 20 23.69 -11.14 -0.38
C GLU A 20 23.50 -10.27 -1.64
N ALA A 21 24.58 -9.75 -2.23
CA ALA A 21 24.55 -8.94 -3.45
C ALA A 21 24.17 -9.74 -4.72
N THR A 22 24.34 -11.06 -4.70
CA THR A 22 23.98 -11.95 -5.82
C THR A 22 22.53 -12.45 -5.74
N ARG A 23 21.77 -12.11 -4.69
CA ARG A 23 20.35 -12.46 -4.61
C ARG A 23 19.56 -11.73 -5.70
N ARG A 24 18.65 -12.47 -6.35
CA ARG A 24 17.75 -11.97 -7.43
C ARG A 24 16.98 -10.70 -7.05
N TYR A 25 16.75 -10.46 -5.77
CA TYR A 25 16.00 -9.32 -5.23
C TYR A 25 16.85 -8.37 -4.37
N GLY A 26 18.17 -8.51 -4.38
CA GLY A 26 19.10 -7.71 -3.58
C GLY A 26 18.90 -7.79 -2.06
N THR A 27 19.57 -6.88 -1.36
CA THR A 27 19.46 -6.65 0.09
C THR A 27 18.90 -5.28 0.38
N GLY A 28 17.74 -5.25 1.03
CA GLY A 28 17.19 -4.07 1.67
C GLY A 28 16.50 -4.51 2.96
N SER A 29 16.82 -3.86 4.07
CA SER A 29 15.96 -3.85 5.25
C SER A 29 14.99 -2.71 5.03
N ILE A 30 13.76 -3.02 4.64
CA ILE A 30 12.68 -2.04 4.51
C ILE A 30 11.81 -2.22 5.74
N SER A 31 11.72 -1.18 6.56
CA SER A 31 10.79 -1.20 7.70
C SER A 31 9.36 -1.42 7.18
N PRO A 32 8.53 -2.24 7.87
CA PRO A 32 7.15 -2.44 7.48
C PRO A 32 6.42 -1.10 7.34
N SER A 33 5.79 -0.89 6.19
CA SER A 33 4.99 0.29 5.87
C SER A 33 3.52 -0.05 6.04
N VAL A 34 2.79 0.75 6.82
CA VAL A 34 1.33 0.60 7.01
C VAL A 34 0.62 0.73 5.67
N TYR A 35 1.00 1.73 4.87
CA TYR A 35 0.42 1.99 3.57
C TYR A 35 0.54 0.78 2.64
N ASP A 36 1.76 0.26 2.49
CA ASP A 36 2.03 -0.91 1.63
C ASP A 36 1.32 -2.14 2.15
N SER A 37 1.40 -2.41 3.46
CA SER A 37 0.74 -3.55 4.10
C SER A 37 -0.78 -3.51 3.91
N ALA A 38 -1.39 -2.33 3.96
CA ALA A 38 -2.81 -2.16 3.70
C ALA A 38 -3.16 -2.59 2.27
N TRP A 39 -2.43 -2.11 1.26
CA TRP A 39 -2.62 -2.50 -0.14
C TRP A 39 -2.38 -3.99 -0.38
N VAL A 40 -1.30 -4.56 0.18
CA VAL A 40 -1.00 -5.99 0.05
C VAL A 40 -2.08 -6.85 0.70
N SER A 41 -2.63 -6.42 1.85
CA SER A 41 -3.70 -7.17 2.55
C SER A 41 -4.99 -7.30 1.74
N MET A 42 -5.21 -6.43 0.74
CA MET A 42 -6.39 -6.45 -0.11
C MET A 42 -6.25 -7.39 -1.31
N VAL A 43 -5.06 -7.97 -1.53
CA VAL A 43 -4.88 -8.94 -2.62
C VAL A 43 -5.63 -10.22 -2.30
N SER A 44 -6.56 -10.57 -3.19
CA SER A 44 -7.39 -11.75 -3.06
C SER A 44 -7.53 -12.49 -4.37
N ARG A 45 -7.89 -13.77 -4.24
CA ARG A 45 -8.26 -14.64 -5.35
C ARG A 45 -9.68 -15.12 -5.17
N THR A 46 -10.53 -14.78 -6.12
CA THR A 46 -11.88 -15.34 -6.19
C THR A 46 -11.83 -16.69 -6.90
N THR A 47 -12.29 -17.74 -6.21
CA THR A 47 -12.45 -19.09 -6.77
C THR A 47 -13.89 -19.54 -6.60
N SER A 48 -14.22 -20.75 -7.07
CA SER A 48 -15.54 -21.35 -6.85
C SER A 48 -15.89 -21.55 -5.37
N SER A 49 -14.90 -21.56 -4.47
CA SER A 49 -15.10 -21.66 -3.01
C SER A 49 -15.13 -20.31 -2.29
N GLY A 50 -15.12 -19.20 -3.04
CA GLY A 50 -15.21 -17.83 -2.51
C GLY A 50 -13.92 -17.03 -2.66
N THR A 51 -13.85 -15.91 -1.94
CA THR A 51 -12.68 -15.01 -1.93
C THR A 51 -11.66 -15.51 -0.93
N HIS A 52 -10.41 -15.67 -1.37
CA HIS A 52 -9.28 -16.08 -0.54
C HIS A 52 -8.28 -14.93 -0.49
N TRP A 53 -8.01 -14.40 0.69
CA TRP A 53 -6.99 -13.37 0.89
C TRP A 53 -5.61 -14.01 0.87
N LEU A 54 -4.68 -13.45 0.10
CA LEU A 54 -3.37 -14.05 -0.09
C LEU A 54 -2.41 -13.73 1.06
N PHE A 55 -2.53 -12.56 1.65
CA PHE A 55 -1.60 -12.05 2.66
C PHE A 55 -2.33 -11.71 3.97
N PRO A 56 -2.88 -12.71 4.69
CA PRO A 56 -3.56 -12.47 5.97
C PRO A 56 -2.66 -11.85 7.04
N GLU A 57 -1.34 -12.06 6.95
CA GLU A 57 -0.33 -11.47 7.85
C GLU A 57 -0.31 -9.94 7.73
N CYS A 58 -0.52 -9.40 6.52
CA CYS A 58 -0.62 -7.96 6.33
C CYS A 58 -1.87 -7.39 6.99
N LEU A 59 -3.01 -8.08 6.92
CA LEU A 59 -4.22 -7.66 7.66
C LEU A 59 -3.97 -7.68 9.17
N GLN A 60 -3.34 -8.74 9.67
CA GLN A 60 -3.00 -8.86 11.09
C GLN A 60 -2.09 -7.71 11.54
N TYR A 61 -1.06 -7.38 10.74
CA TYR A 61 -0.21 -6.22 10.99
C TYR A 61 -1.00 -4.91 11.06
N ILE A 62 -1.96 -4.68 10.15
CA ILE A 62 -2.84 -3.50 10.21
C ILE A 62 -3.64 -3.46 11.52
N LEU A 63 -4.22 -4.59 11.95
CA LEU A 63 -4.98 -4.67 13.20
C LEU A 63 -4.12 -4.43 14.44
N ASP A 64 -2.89 -4.96 14.45
CA ASP A 64 -1.98 -4.88 15.59
C ASP A 64 -1.32 -3.51 15.75
N THR A 65 -1.16 -2.77 14.64
CA THR A 65 -0.52 -1.45 14.61
C THR A 65 -1.49 -0.29 14.68
N GLN A 66 -2.80 -0.53 14.76
CA GLN A 66 -3.77 0.54 14.98
C GLN A 66 -3.54 1.19 16.35
N SER A 67 -3.31 2.49 16.34
CA SER A 67 -3.09 3.28 17.56
C SER A 67 -4.35 3.36 18.42
N PRO A 68 -4.24 3.66 19.74
CA PRO A 68 -5.39 3.77 20.63
C PRO A 68 -6.41 4.84 20.21
N ASP A 69 -5.97 5.86 19.47
CA ASP A 69 -6.83 6.91 18.92
C ASP A 69 -7.54 6.49 17.62
N GLY A 70 -7.26 5.29 17.10
CA GLY A 70 -7.83 4.70 15.89
C GLY A 70 -7.04 4.92 14.60
N GLY A 71 -5.99 5.74 14.64
CA GLY A 71 -5.15 6.03 13.47
C GLY A 71 -4.00 5.04 13.31
N TRP A 72 -3.16 5.30 12.32
CA TRP A 72 -1.86 4.64 12.16
C TRP A 72 -0.74 5.67 12.18
N THR A 73 0.45 5.21 12.53
CA THR A 73 1.63 6.06 12.76
C THR A 73 1.88 7.00 11.57
N SER A 74 2.09 8.27 11.89
CA SER A 74 2.71 9.25 11.00
C SER A 74 4.20 9.25 11.29
N TYR A 75 5.01 8.88 10.30
CA TYR A 75 6.47 8.81 10.42
C TYR A 75 7.14 10.12 10.00
N ALA A 76 6.54 10.86 9.06
CA ALA A 76 7.18 12.01 8.44
C ALA A 76 6.36 13.30 8.46
N SER A 77 5.04 13.22 8.25
CA SER A 77 4.22 14.42 8.03
C SER A 77 2.74 14.20 8.36
N GLN A 78 1.99 15.30 8.52
CA GLN A 78 0.53 15.22 8.75
C GLN A 78 -0.19 14.41 7.66
N VAL A 79 0.18 14.60 6.40
CA VAL A 79 -0.44 13.89 5.27
C VAL A 79 -0.08 12.40 5.24
N ASP A 80 1.11 12.02 5.72
CA ASP A 80 1.49 10.62 5.88
C ASP A 80 0.55 9.89 6.86
N GLY A 81 0.19 10.54 7.98
CA GLY A 81 -0.81 9.99 8.90
C GLY A 81 -2.20 9.80 8.26
N ILE A 82 -2.62 10.76 7.42
CA ILE A 82 -3.87 10.70 6.66
C ILE A 82 -3.83 9.54 5.66
N ILE A 83 -2.75 9.42 4.88
CA ILE A 83 -2.57 8.38 3.87
C ILE A 83 -2.57 7.00 4.52
N ASN A 84 -1.78 6.80 5.59
CA ASN A 84 -1.72 5.54 6.33
C ASN A 84 -3.07 5.16 6.93
N THR A 85 -3.77 6.12 7.55
CA THR A 85 -5.08 5.86 8.15
C THR A 85 -6.14 5.57 7.09
N ALA A 86 -6.14 6.30 5.96
CA ALA A 86 -7.10 6.07 4.87
C ALA A 86 -6.87 4.73 4.17
N ALA A 87 -5.62 4.35 3.90
CA ALA A 87 -5.29 3.06 3.30
C ALA A 87 -5.64 1.89 4.23
N ALA A 88 -5.28 1.98 5.52
CA ALA A 88 -5.63 0.98 6.52
C ALA A 88 -7.16 0.83 6.69
N LEU A 89 -7.89 1.95 6.72
CA LEU A 89 -9.35 1.94 6.77
C LEU A 89 -9.95 1.29 5.53
N LEU A 90 -9.41 1.57 4.34
CA LEU A 90 -9.85 0.94 3.09
C LEU A 90 -9.63 -0.57 3.13
N ALA A 91 -8.45 -1.01 3.59
CA ALA A 91 -8.14 -2.42 3.77
C ALA A 91 -9.14 -3.09 4.72
N LEU A 92 -9.40 -2.52 5.90
CA LEU A 92 -10.40 -3.04 6.83
C LEU A 92 -11.79 -3.14 6.16
N GLY A 93 -12.18 -2.13 5.39
CA GLY A 93 -13.42 -2.15 4.60
C GLY A 93 -13.46 -3.25 3.54
N CYS A 94 -12.32 -3.61 2.94
CA CYS A 94 -12.20 -4.76 2.03
C CYS A 94 -12.45 -6.11 2.71
N HIS A 95 -11.99 -6.25 3.96
CA HIS A 95 -12.20 -7.47 4.75
C HIS A 95 -13.57 -7.52 5.43
N ASP A 96 -14.25 -6.38 5.56
CA ASP A 96 -15.61 -6.28 6.07
C ASP A 96 -16.64 -6.87 5.09
N THR A 97 -16.84 -8.19 5.20
CA THR A 97 -17.70 -8.96 4.29
C THR A 97 -18.67 -9.86 5.06
N ALA A 98 -19.83 -10.13 4.46
CA ALA A 98 -20.80 -11.08 5.01
C ALA A 98 -20.19 -12.48 5.22
N ASP A 99 -19.33 -12.90 4.31
CA ASP A 99 -18.61 -14.16 4.40
C ASP A 99 -17.73 -14.24 5.67
N LEU A 100 -17.01 -13.17 5.99
CA LEU A 100 -16.24 -13.10 7.23
C LEU A 100 -17.15 -13.12 8.47
N CYS A 101 -18.28 -12.42 8.43
CA CYS A 101 -19.26 -12.42 9.51
C CYS A 101 -19.75 -13.84 9.84
N GLU A 102 -19.97 -14.67 8.83
CA GLU A 102 -20.42 -16.06 8.98
C GLU A 102 -19.29 -16.98 9.47
N ARG A 103 -18.07 -16.83 8.93
CA ARG A 103 -16.95 -17.72 9.24
C ARG A 103 -16.23 -17.39 10.55
N ASN A 104 -16.15 -16.12 10.93
CA ASN A 104 -15.41 -15.65 12.10
C ASN A 104 -16.00 -14.35 12.67
N SER A 105 -17.09 -14.49 13.44
CA SER A 105 -17.80 -13.36 14.05
C SER A 105 -16.95 -12.52 15.01
N ALA A 106 -15.97 -13.13 15.69
CA ALA A 106 -15.05 -12.42 16.57
C ALA A 106 -14.10 -11.49 15.79
N LEU A 107 -13.50 -11.98 14.71
CA LEU A 107 -12.66 -11.14 13.84
C LEU A 107 -13.51 -10.07 13.13
N TYR A 108 -14.70 -10.43 12.65
CA TYR A 108 -15.64 -9.48 12.05
C TYR A 108 -15.98 -8.32 13.00
N SER A 109 -16.37 -8.62 14.24
CA SER A 109 -16.65 -7.57 15.25
C SER A 109 -15.42 -6.73 15.59
N THR A 110 -14.23 -7.33 15.58
CA THR A 110 -12.96 -6.60 15.76
C THR A 110 -12.76 -5.61 14.62
N ILE A 111 -12.88 -6.04 13.36
CA ILE A 111 -12.77 -5.18 12.17
C ILE A 111 -13.81 -4.06 12.20
N GLN A 112 -15.07 -4.36 12.49
CA GLN A 112 -16.14 -3.37 12.62
C GLN A 112 -15.78 -2.28 13.65
N SER A 113 -15.28 -2.68 14.82
CA SER A 113 -14.88 -1.71 15.84
C SER A 113 -13.67 -0.87 15.40
N ARG A 114 -12.67 -1.48 14.73
CA ARG A 114 -11.49 -0.78 14.22
C ARG A 114 -11.85 0.23 13.13
N ILE A 115 -12.75 -0.12 12.21
CA ILE A 115 -13.29 0.75 11.15
C ILE A 115 -13.93 1.99 11.78
N LEU A 116 -14.80 1.80 12.77
CA LEU A 116 -15.55 2.89 13.37
C LEU A 116 -14.68 3.89 14.14
N VAL A 117 -13.60 3.45 14.79
CA VAL A 117 -12.65 4.38 15.40
C VAL A 117 -11.79 5.05 14.33
N ALA A 118 -11.25 4.30 13.36
CA ALA A 118 -10.43 4.82 12.27
C ALA A 118 -11.14 5.89 11.43
N GLN A 119 -12.44 5.73 11.15
CA GLN A 119 -13.26 6.74 10.47
C GLN A 119 -13.26 8.07 11.22
N ARG A 120 -13.42 8.05 12.55
CA ARG A 120 -13.41 9.27 13.37
C ARG A 120 -12.02 9.90 13.39
N THR A 121 -10.98 9.08 13.45
CA THR A 121 -9.59 9.56 13.44
C THR A 121 -9.26 10.21 12.11
N LEU A 122 -9.64 9.59 10.99
CA LEU A 122 -9.43 10.13 9.65
C LEU A 122 -10.19 11.44 9.47
N ASP A 123 -11.46 11.51 9.90
CA ASP A 123 -12.22 12.77 9.88
C ASP A 123 -11.48 13.85 10.67
N PHE A 124 -11.06 13.57 11.91
CA PHE A 124 -10.31 14.51 12.75
C PHE A 124 -9.00 14.97 12.11
N GLN A 125 -8.24 14.05 11.50
CA GLN A 125 -6.99 14.38 10.79
C GLN A 125 -7.27 15.32 9.62
N LEU A 126 -8.31 15.03 8.82
CA LEU A 126 -8.74 15.85 7.69
C LEU A 126 -9.27 17.24 8.12
N GLN A 127 -10.01 17.33 9.24
CA GLN A 127 -10.46 18.63 9.80
C GLN A 127 -9.30 19.55 10.13
N LYS A 128 -8.16 18.98 10.55
CA LYS A 128 -6.97 19.72 10.96
C LYS A 128 -5.95 19.91 9.84
N TRP A 129 -6.22 19.36 8.66
CA TRP A 129 -5.24 19.33 7.59
C TRP A 129 -5.16 20.67 6.87
N ASP A 130 -3.96 21.26 6.88
CA ASP A 130 -3.62 22.37 5.99
C ASP A 130 -3.15 21.82 4.64
N VAL A 131 -4.10 21.67 3.72
CA VAL A 131 -3.86 21.18 2.35
C VAL A 131 -2.87 22.08 1.60
N ASN A 132 -2.91 23.40 1.83
CA ASN A 132 -2.11 24.36 1.07
C ASN A 132 -0.64 24.41 1.55
N ALA A 133 -0.37 23.95 2.76
CA ALA A 133 0.98 23.84 3.32
C ALA A 133 1.60 22.44 3.11
N CYS A 134 0.94 21.56 2.35
CA CYS A 134 1.38 20.19 2.14
C CYS A 134 2.42 20.09 1.02
N ASP A 135 3.66 19.75 1.37
CA ASP A 135 4.79 19.63 0.43
C ASP A 135 5.04 18.17 -0.07
N HIS A 136 4.20 17.21 0.32
CA HIS A 136 4.42 15.80 0.00
C HIS A 136 4.01 15.48 -1.44
N VAL A 137 4.96 15.16 -2.32
CA VAL A 137 4.68 14.93 -3.75
C VAL A 137 3.66 13.80 -3.96
N GLY A 138 2.63 14.08 -4.77
CA GLY A 138 1.66 13.07 -5.23
C GLY A 138 0.43 12.93 -4.32
N PHE A 139 0.41 13.60 -3.17
CA PHE A 139 -0.74 13.62 -2.27
C PHE A 139 -2.01 14.13 -2.97
N GLU A 140 -1.84 15.07 -3.90
CA GLU A 140 -2.92 15.70 -4.66
C GLU A 140 -3.60 14.72 -5.62
N VAL A 141 -2.99 13.57 -5.90
CA VAL A 141 -3.60 12.46 -6.66
C VAL A 141 -4.03 11.34 -5.72
N LEU A 142 -3.16 10.97 -4.78
CA LEU A 142 -3.37 9.82 -3.92
C LEU A 142 -4.51 10.00 -2.91
N VAL A 143 -4.53 11.11 -2.18
CA VAL A 143 -5.55 11.33 -1.13
C VAL A 143 -6.96 11.38 -1.73
N PRO A 144 -7.22 12.11 -2.84
CA PRO A 144 -8.52 12.05 -3.52
C PRO A 144 -8.92 10.65 -3.95
N ALA A 145 -7.99 9.85 -4.48
CA ALA A 145 -8.26 8.46 -4.88
C ALA A 145 -8.66 7.60 -3.68
N LEU A 146 -7.90 7.66 -2.57
CA LEU A 146 -8.23 6.94 -1.34
C LEU A 146 -9.61 7.34 -0.78
N LEU A 147 -9.94 8.64 -0.76
CA LEU A 147 -11.26 9.11 -0.33
C LEU A 147 -12.38 8.58 -1.23
N SER A 148 -12.15 8.54 -2.55
CA SER A 148 -13.10 7.95 -3.49
C SER A 148 -13.27 6.45 -3.28
N PHE A 149 -12.19 5.72 -2.98
CA PHE A 149 -12.27 4.28 -2.69
C PHE A 149 -13.02 4.01 -1.38
N LEU A 150 -12.80 4.82 -0.35
CA LEU A 150 -13.53 4.72 0.91
C LEU A 150 -15.03 4.97 0.72
N GLU A 151 -15.39 5.99 -0.06
CA GLU A 151 -16.78 6.24 -0.41
C GLU A 151 -17.40 5.05 -1.14
N ALA A 152 -16.74 4.53 -2.16
CA ALA A 152 -17.22 3.39 -2.94
C ALA A 152 -17.32 2.10 -2.11
N LYS A 153 -16.39 1.88 -1.17
CA LYS A 153 -16.25 0.61 -0.48
C LYS A 153 -17.06 0.51 0.81
N ILE A 154 -17.07 1.57 1.61
CA ILE A 154 -17.72 1.60 2.92
C ILE A 154 -18.76 2.72 3.06
N GLY A 155 -19.03 3.48 2.00
CA GLY A 155 -20.11 4.48 1.96
C GLY A 155 -19.83 5.73 2.79
N VAL A 156 -18.57 6.00 3.16
CA VAL A 156 -18.22 7.16 3.98
C VAL A 156 -17.70 8.30 3.11
N GLN A 157 -18.27 9.48 3.32
CA GLN A 157 -17.79 10.73 2.76
C GLN A 157 -17.23 11.62 3.87
N PHE A 158 -16.09 12.24 3.61
CA PHE A 158 -15.49 13.21 4.53
C PHE A 158 -15.70 14.63 4.00
N ALA A 159 -16.12 15.52 4.90
CA ALA A 159 -16.28 16.94 4.63
C ALA A 159 -15.34 17.72 5.53
N PHE A 160 -14.36 18.41 4.96
CA PHE A 160 -13.30 19.11 5.71
C PHE A 160 -12.91 20.41 5.00
N PRO A 161 -12.36 21.42 5.72
CA PRO A 161 -12.11 22.74 5.17
C PRO A 161 -11.22 22.74 3.91
N GLY A 162 -10.24 21.84 3.86
CA GLY A 162 -9.30 21.73 2.74
C GLY A 162 -9.83 20.99 1.50
N LYS A 163 -11.05 20.43 1.52
CA LYS A 163 -11.52 19.50 0.47
C LYS A 163 -11.60 20.15 -0.90
N GLU A 164 -12.14 21.37 -1.01
CA GLU A 164 -12.25 22.07 -2.29
C GLU A 164 -10.86 22.39 -2.87
N SER A 165 -9.94 22.88 -2.03
CA SER A 165 -8.55 23.13 -2.41
C SER A 165 -7.86 21.85 -2.90
N LEU A 166 -8.06 20.73 -2.21
CA LEU A 166 -7.51 19.44 -2.60
C LEU A 166 -8.05 18.98 -3.97
N LEU A 167 -9.36 19.08 -4.20
CA LEU A 167 -9.97 18.69 -5.47
C LEU A 167 -9.51 19.60 -6.62
N LYS A 168 -9.26 20.88 -6.35
CA LYS A 168 -8.65 21.78 -7.32
C LYS A 168 -7.22 21.36 -7.68
N LEU A 169 -6.37 21.07 -6.68
CA LEU A 169 -5.01 20.57 -6.92
C LEU A 169 -5.03 19.26 -7.71
N ASN A 170 -5.97 18.36 -7.40
CA ASN A 170 -6.17 17.12 -8.13
C ASN A 170 -6.52 17.38 -9.60
N ALA A 171 -7.52 18.23 -9.85
CA ALA A 171 -7.91 18.59 -11.20
C ALA A 171 -6.74 19.23 -11.96
N ASP A 172 -6.06 20.20 -11.36
CA ASP A 172 -4.91 20.89 -11.96
C ASP A 172 -3.77 19.92 -12.30
N LYS A 173 -3.51 18.93 -11.44
CA LYS A 173 -2.51 17.89 -11.68
C LYS A 173 -2.91 16.94 -12.81
N LEU A 174 -4.20 16.61 -12.91
CA LEU A 174 -4.74 15.69 -13.90
C LEU A 174 -5.09 16.35 -15.25
N LEU A 175 -5.16 17.68 -15.34
CA LEU A 175 -5.45 18.40 -16.59
C LEU A 175 -4.53 17.98 -17.76
N GLY A 176 -3.27 17.69 -17.46
CA GLY A 176 -2.28 17.22 -18.45
C GLY A 176 -2.07 15.72 -18.47
N PHE A 177 -2.80 14.96 -17.64
CA PHE A 177 -2.64 13.52 -17.54
C PHE A 177 -3.58 12.81 -18.52
N THR A 178 -3.03 11.93 -19.33
CA THR A 178 -3.83 10.96 -20.09
C THR A 178 -3.37 9.54 -19.74
N PRO A 179 -4.28 8.55 -19.69
CA PRO A 179 -3.92 7.15 -19.45
C PRO A 179 -2.79 6.65 -20.34
N GLU A 180 -2.71 7.14 -21.58
CA GLU A 180 -1.68 6.76 -22.55
C GLU A 180 -0.26 7.07 -22.07
N MET A 181 -0.08 8.09 -21.23
CA MET A 181 1.22 8.42 -20.63
C MET A 181 1.74 7.27 -19.75
N MET A 182 0.85 6.52 -19.10
CA MET A 182 1.21 5.37 -18.27
C MET A 182 1.57 4.14 -19.12
N TYR A 183 1.08 4.06 -20.37
CA TYR A 183 1.33 2.93 -21.25
C TYR A 183 2.60 3.08 -22.10
N GLY A 184 3.24 4.26 -22.06
CA GLY A 184 4.47 4.53 -22.80
C GLY A 184 5.63 3.63 -22.36
N GLU A 185 6.70 3.61 -23.16
CA GLU A 185 7.90 2.79 -22.89
C GLU A 185 8.73 3.30 -21.70
N SER A 186 8.59 4.59 -21.35
CA SER A 186 9.34 5.20 -20.25
C SER A 186 8.56 5.14 -18.94
N GLN A 187 9.25 4.75 -17.87
CA GLN A 187 8.69 4.84 -16.53
C GLN A 187 8.56 6.31 -16.09
N ILE A 188 7.38 6.67 -15.59
CA ILE A 188 7.10 7.99 -15.00
C ILE A 188 6.84 7.86 -13.51
N THR A 189 7.05 8.94 -12.75
CA THR A 189 6.87 8.94 -11.29
C THR A 189 5.47 8.54 -10.84
N ALA A 190 4.45 8.83 -11.65
CA ALA A 190 3.06 8.45 -11.36
C ALA A 190 2.84 6.92 -11.28
N LEU A 191 3.71 6.11 -11.89
CA LEU A 191 3.64 4.64 -11.76
C LEU A 191 3.98 4.15 -10.35
N HIS A 192 4.64 4.96 -9.50
CA HIS A 192 4.95 4.58 -8.12
C HIS A 192 3.70 4.68 -7.22
N THR A 193 2.69 5.41 -7.69
CA THR A 193 1.37 5.57 -7.06
C THR A 193 0.28 5.05 -8.00
N LEU A 194 0.56 3.92 -8.66
CA LEU A 194 -0.31 3.31 -9.66
C LEU A 194 -1.70 3.00 -9.11
N GLU A 195 -1.77 2.66 -7.83
CA GLU A 195 -2.98 2.37 -7.08
C GLU A 195 -3.99 3.52 -7.05
N ALA A 196 -3.54 4.77 -7.19
CA ALA A 196 -4.45 5.92 -7.28
C ALA A 196 -5.24 5.96 -8.61
N PHE A 197 -4.87 5.13 -9.59
CA PHE A 197 -5.49 5.06 -10.91
C PHE A 197 -6.37 3.81 -11.10
N VAL A 198 -6.62 3.04 -10.04
CA VAL A 198 -7.58 1.91 -10.08
C VAL A 198 -8.93 2.39 -10.60
N GLY A 199 -9.45 1.70 -11.63
CA GLY A 199 -10.68 2.07 -12.34
C GLY A 199 -10.55 3.17 -13.40
N SER A 200 -9.38 3.80 -13.53
CA SER A 200 -9.14 4.89 -14.50
C SER A 200 -8.22 4.50 -15.66
N ILE A 201 -7.47 3.40 -15.53
CA ILE A 201 -6.55 2.89 -16.55
C ILE A 201 -6.72 1.39 -16.77
N ASP A 202 -6.16 0.92 -17.88
CA ASP A 202 -6.05 -0.50 -18.23
C ASP A 202 -4.75 -1.07 -17.65
N PHE A 203 -4.89 -1.89 -16.62
CA PHE A 203 -3.75 -2.44 -15.90
C PHE A 203 -2.98 -3.51 -16.69
N ASP A 204 -3.57 -4.11 -17.72
CA ASP A 204 -2.83 -5.01 -18.60
C ASP A 204 -1.80 -4.25 -19.45
N LYS A 205 -2.09 -2.98 -19.76
CA LYS A 205 -1.21 -2.11 -20.54
C LYS A 205 -0.09 -1.46 -19.74
N VAL A 206 -0.04 -1.63 -18.42
CA VAL A 206 1.12 -1.22 -17.62
C VAL A 206 2.03 -2.41 -17.26
N ALA A 207 1.70 -3.60 -17.76
CA ALA A 207 2.39 -4.83 -17.44
C ALA A 207 3.89 -4.80 -17.78
N HIS A 208 4.25 -4.12 -18.87
CA HIS A 208 5.64 -4.00 -19.32
C HIS A 208 6.53 -3.17 -18.40
N HIS A 209 5.95 -2.40 -17.47
CA HIS A 209 6.72 -1.62 -16.49
C HIS A 209 7.26 -2.46 -15.33
N ARG A 210 6.88 -3.73 -15.23
CA ARG A 210 7.40 -4.63 -14.20
C ARG A 210 8.88 -4.89 -14.38
N VAL A 211 9.60 -4.88 -13.26
CA VAL A 211 10.99 -5.32 -13.16
C VAL A 211 11.10 -6.27 -11.98
N ASN A 212 11.49 -7.52 -12.22
CA ASN A 212 11.57 -8.58 -11.20
C ASN A 212 10.25 -8.76 -10.41
N GLY A 213 9.11 -8.74 -11.11
CA GLY A 213 7.77 -8.87 -10.51
C GLY A 213 7.20 -7.58 -9.91
N ALA A 214 8.00 -6.54 -9.70
CA ALA A 214 7.56 -5.29 -9.06
C ALA A 214 7.26 -4.19 -10.07
N ILE A 215 6.22 -3.40 -9.81
CA ILE A 215 6.04 -2.08 -10.44
C ILE A 215 6.85 -1.06 -9.64
N LEU A 216 7.93 -0.54 -10.24
CA LEU A 216 8.84 0.46 -9.62
C LEU A 216 9.35 0.11 -8.21
N GLY A 217 9.37 -1.18 -7.84
CA GLY A 217 9.78 -1.61 -6.50
C GLY A 217 8.81 -1.21 -5.39
N SER A 218 7.58 -0.79 -5.72
CA SER A 218 6.53 -0.42 -4.76
C SER A 218 5.58 -1.60 -4.52
N PRO A 219 5.46 -2.11 -3.28
CA PRO A 219 4.48 -3.14 -2.94
C PRO A 219 3.04 -2.69 -3.16
N ALA A 220 2.67 -1.46 -2.77
CA ALA A 220 1.32 -0.93 -3.02
C ALA A 220 0.96 -0.88 -4.51
N ALA A 221 1.85 -0.33 -5.35
CA ALA A 221 1.64 -0.27 -6.79
C ALA A 221 1.58 -1.66 -7.42
N THR A 222 2.42 -2.58 -6.94
CA THR A 222 2.43 -3.98 -7.41
C THR A 222 1.17 -4.73 -6.99
N ALA A 223 0.66 -4.52 -5.77
CA ALA A 223 -0.61 -5.07 -5.31
C ALA A 223 -1.78 -4.53 -6.13
N ALA A 224 -1.82 -3.22 -6.40
CA ALA A 224 -2.84 -2.64 -7.26
C ALA A 224 -2.78 -3.19 -8.69
N TYR A 225 -1.58 -3.33 -9.28
CA TYR A 225 -1.43 -4.00 -10.57
C TYR A 225 -1.97 -5.43 -10.53
N PHE A 226 -1.55 -6.20 -9.55
CA PHE A 226 -1.89 -7.61 -9.44
C PHE A 226 -3.39 -7.86 -9.20
N MET A 227 -4.06 -6.95 -8.49
CA MET A 227 -5.52 -7.02 -8.29
C MET A 227 -6.33 -6.65 -9.55
N ASN A 228 -5.74 -5.95 -10.52
CA ASN A 228 -6.46 -5.38 -11.65
C ASN A 228 -6.01 -5.91 -13.03
N CYS A 229 -4.95 -6.71 -13.10
CA CYS A 229 -4.56 -7.40 -14.32
C CYS A 229 -5.51 -8.57 -14.64
N THR A 230 -5.79 -8.81 -15.92
CA THR A 230 -6.70 -9.88 -16.36
C THR A 230 -6.06 -11.26 -16.32
N VAL A 231 -4.72 -11.31 -16.38
CA VAL A 231 -3.94 -12.56 -16.31
C VAL A 231 -3.20 -12.61 -14.99
N TRP A 232 -3.36 -13.72 -14.27
CA TRP A 232 -2.66 -13.94 -13.00
C TRP A 232 -1.14 -13.90 -13.18
N ASP A 233 -0.50 -12.97 -12.47
CA ASP A 233 0.94 -12.71 -12.58
C ASP A 233 1.73 -13.36 -11.44
N ASN A 234 2.29 -14.54 -11.71
CA ASN A 234 3.08 -15.28 -10.72
C ASN A 234 4.35 -14.53 -10.27
N GLU A 235 4.91 -13.64 -11.09
CA GLU A 235 6.11 -12.90 -10.70
C GLU A 235 5.77 -11.79 -9.71
N SER A 236 4.65 -11.08 -9.93
CA SER A 236 4.15 -10.09 -8.98
C SER A 236 3.70 -10.73 -7.66
N GLU A 237 3.05 -11.90 -7.72
CA GLU A 237 2.74 -12.67 -6.52
C GLU A 237 4.00 -13.03 -5.71
N ALA A 238 5.03 -13.56 -6.39
CA ALA A 238 6.28 -13.93 -5.75
C ALA A 238 7.02 -12.72 -5.14
N TYR A 239 6.98 -11.56 -5.80
CA TYR A 239 7.54 -10.33 -5.28
C TYR A 239 6.86 -9.88 -3.98
N LEU A 240 5.51 -9.90 -3.94
CA LEU A 240 4.76 -9.50 -2.75
C LEU A 240 5.02 -10.45 -1.57
N TRP A 241 5.05 -11.76 -1.81
CA TRP A 241 5.43 -12.74 -0.77
C TRP A 241 6.83 -12.50 -0.22
N LEU A 242 7.77 -12.18 -1.09
CA LEU A 242 9.13 -11.86 -0.65
C LEU A 242 9.15 -10.65 0.28
N GLY A 243 8.37 -9.61 -0.03
CA GLY A 243 8.25 -8.41 0.80
C GLY A 243 7.69 -8.73 2.19
N VAL A 244 6.65 -9.57 2.26
CA VAL A 244 6.04 -10.01 3.52
C VAL A 244 7.01 -10.84 4.36
N TYR A 245 7.67 -11.85 3.77
CA TYR A 245 8.57 -12.72 4.52
C TYR A 245 9.88 -12.05 4.93
N LYS A 246 10.44 -11.15 4.10
CA LYS A 246 11.66 -10.40 4.48
C LYS A 246 11.37 -9.24 5.43
N GLY A 247 10.17 -8.65 5.40
CA GLY A 247 9.78 -7.56 6.31
C GLY A 247 9.35 -8.06 7.71
N GLY A 248 9.01 -9.34 7.84
CA GLY A 248 8.62 -9.99 9.10
C GLY A 248 9.78 -10.59 9.92
N GLU A 249 11.01 -10.62 9.39
CA GLU A 249 12.20 -11.01 10.15
C GLU A 249 12.74 -9.77 10.92
N VAL A 250 12.26 -9.57 12.14
CA VAL A 250 12.87 -8.67 13.15
C VAL A 250 13.15 -9.46 14.43
#